data_AF-A0A8R2NJE7-F1
#
_entry.id   AF-A0A8R2NJE7-F1
#
_cell.length_a   1.000
_cell.length_b   1.000
_cell.length_c   1.000
_cell.angle_alpha   90.00
_cell.angle_beta   90.00
_cell.angle_gamma   90.00
#
_symmetry.space_group_name_H-M   'P 1'
#
loop_
_entity.id
_entity.type
_entity.pdbx_description
1 polymer ?
#
loop_
_entity_poly.entity_id
_entity_poly.type
_entity_poly.pdbx_seq_one_letter_code
_entity_poly.pdbx_strand_id
1 'polypeptide(L)'
;MQKVLIVLQLIKYIVAEMDIIDPNILSNENKELISHGKLFDIQKYPFMVYIESTIYAENSLSMCTGSLILPLFVLTAAHCIHGADKYDIVVFRYINMRRESMRYVKNIYPHESYDQYAGINDISLLRIEYSFKDVSHYINLSGHPNEFSNGTSLNCIAIGYGQTDKSTNSERFGYMTNLSISYGHKNCLFHIVTTTEFSSKMILCSKPNIRNPCPGDSGGPLICNGYLYGIANFIYNANNPEDTKCGTPHLQSGYLFVYFYRDWISNTILNTGNLIKQYDKLFNISEMLDSNKNVSDSQTIQFIELKFNLKQVSSLITELKDENSKLGNILEMLKGKIITMACSTSSNQSYEVVSLVLHETFERDRCWTNMIA
;
A
#
# COMPACT_ATOMS: atom_id res chain seq x y z
N MET A 1 -8.74 -35.96 32.51
CA MET A 1 -10.09 -35.98 31.89
C MET A 1 -10.84 -34.65 32.01
N GLN A 2 -10.86 -33.99 33.16
CA GLN A 2 -11.66 -32.77 33.39
C GLN A 2 -11.28 -31.56 32.49
N LYS A 3 -10.00 -31.38 32.17
CA LYS A 3 -9.53 -30.32 31.25
C LYS A 3 -9.93 -30.56 29.79
N VAL A 4 -10.03 -31.82 29.36
CA VAL A 4 -10.48 -32.20 28.01
C VAL A 4 -11.99 -31.98 27.86
N LEU A 5 -12.76 -32.22 28.93
CA LEU A 5 -14.20 -31.95 28.96
C LEU A 5 -14.51 -30.44 28.83
N ILE A 6 -13.72 -29.59 29.47
CA ILE A 6 -13.84 -28.12 29.39
C ILE A 6 -13.52 -27.63 27.98
N VAL A 7 -12.48 -28.17 27.33
CA VAL A 7 -12.13 -27.83 25.95
C VAL A 7 -13.24 -28.28 24.97
N LEU A 8 -13.81 -29.47 25.16
CA LEU A 8 -14.92 -29.95 24.34
C LEU A 8 -16.22 -29.16 24.56
N GLN A 9 -16.48 -28.68 25.78
CA GLN A 9 -17.60 -27.78 26.08
C GLN A 9 -17.40 -26.39 25.47
N LEU A 10 -16.17 -25.85 25.49
CA LEU A 10 -15.83 -24.59 24.83
C LEU A 10 -15.95 -24.72 23.30
N ILE A 11 -15.52 -25.84 22.71
CA ILE A 11 -15.70 -26.10 21.28
C ILE A 11 -17.18 -26.24 20.93
N LYS A 12 -17.99 -26.94 21.74
CA LYS A 12 -19.45 -27.00 21.55
C LYS A 12 -20.12 -25.62 21.66
N TYR A 13 -19.64 -24.76 22.56
CA TYR A 13 -20.15 -23.40 22.72
C TYR A 13 -19.81 -22.52 21.52
N ILE A 14 -18.56 -22.61 21.03
CA ILE A 14 -18.10 -21.89 19.83
C ILE A 14 -18.83 -22.37 18.56
N VAL A 15 -19.05 -23.68 18.42
CA VAL A 15 -19.81 -24.25 17.30
C VAL A 15 -21.28 -23.87 17.36
N ALA A 16 -21.88 -23.76 18.55
CA ALA A 16 -23.27 -23.32 18.71
C ALA A 16 -23.49 -21.81 18.46
N GLU A 17 -22.45 -20.98 18.59
CA GLU A 17 -22.50 -19.56 18.19
C GLU A 17 -22.28 -19.34 16.68
N MET A 18 -21.79 -20.35 15.95
CA MET A 18 -21.62 -20.29 14.48
C MET A 18 -22.90 -20.65 13.69
N ASP A 19 -23.97 -21.06 14.36
CA ASP A 19 -25.26 -21.43 13.74
C ASP A 19 -26.32 -20.31 13.78
N ILE A 20 -25.93 -19.05 14.03
CA ILE A 20 -26.81 -17.87 13.81
C ILE A 20 -26.40 -17.17 12.51
N ILE A 21 -26.47 -17.91 11.41
CA ILE A 21 -26.67 -17.31 10.09
C ILE A 21 -27.89 -18.02 9.51
N ASP A 22 -29.02 -17.30 9.48
CA ASP A 22 -30.24 -17.75 8.84
C ASP A 22 -29.93 -18.17 7.38
N PRO A 23 -30.09 -19.45 7.02
CA PRO A 23 -29.82 -19.94 5.66
C PRO A 23 -30.74 -19.32 4.60
N ASN A 24 -31.81 -18.63 4.99
CA ASN A 24 -32.77 -18.01 4.08
C ASN A 24 -32.42 -16.58 3.65
N ILE A 25 -31.22 -16.05 3.95
CA ILE A 25 -30.76 -14.76 3.40
C ILE A 25 -30.03 -14.92 2.05
N LEU A 26 -29.86 -16.16 1.54
CA LEU A 26 -29.25 -16.43 0.23
C LEU A 26 -30.26 -16.67 -0.91
N SER A 27 -31.53 -16.29 -0.72
CA SER A 27 -32.51 -16.26 -1.81
C SER A 27 -33.17 -14.90 -1.89
N ASN A 28 -32.46 -13.93 -2.47
CA ASN A 28 -33.12 -12.92 -3.29
C ASN A 28 -32.17 -12.29 -4.31
N GLU A 29 -32.70 -12.18 -5.51
CA GLU A 29 -32.06 -11.86 -6.77
C GLU A 29 -31.38 -10.46 -6.78
N ASN A 30 -30.26 -10.36 -7.50
CA ASN A 30 -29.64 -9.16 -8.11
C ASN A 30 -29.33 -7.93 -7.24
N LYS A 31 -28.10 -7.80 -6.70
CA LYS A 31 -27.54 -6.50 -6.24
C LYS A 31 -26.00 -6.47 -6.32
N GLU A 32 -25.43 -5.66 -7.22
CA GLU A 32 -23.98 -5.57 -7.45
C GLU A 32 -23.42 -4.18 -7.04
N LEU A 33 -22.36 -4.13 -6.19
CA LEU A 33 -21.60 -2.92 -5.76
C LEU A 33 -20.09 -3.11 -6.02
N ILE A 34 -19.27 -2.04 -6.05
CA ILE A 34 -18.27 -1.83 -7.14
C ILE A 34 -18.97 -2.22 -8.42
N SER A 35 -19.41 -1.31 -9.27
CA SER A 35 -20.42 -1.64 -10.28
C SER A 35 -20.27 -3.05 -10.89
N HIS A 36 -21.29 -3.89 -10.78
CA HIS A 36 -21.23 -5.31 -11.17
C HIS A 36 -20.22 -6.20 -10.40
N GLY A 37 -19.96 -5.87 -9.13
CA GLY A 37 -19.05 -6.54 -8.21
C GLY A 37 -19.78 -7.33 -7.13
N LYS A 38 -18.99 -8.09 -6.36
CA LYS A 38 -19.48 -9.02 -5.34
C LYS A 38 -18.89 -8.70 -3.97
N LEU A 39 -19.57 -9.10 -2.91
CA LEU A 39 -19.05 -9.01 -1.54
C LEU A 39 -17.67 -9.66 -1.45
N PHE A 40 -16.73 -8.99 -0.76
CA PHE A 40 -15.44 -9.59 -0.44
C PHE A 40 -15.45 -10.18 0.97
N ASP A 41 -14.67 -11.25 1.14
CA ASP A 41 -14.41 -11.84 2.45
C ASP A 41 -13.24 -11.13 3.12
N ILE A 42 -13.52 -10.43 4.23
CA ILE A 42 -12.52 -9.71 5.03
C ILE A 42 -11.48 -10.64 5.66
N GLN A 43 -11.76 -11.94 5.81
CA GLN A 43 -10.75 -12.90 6.24
C GLN A 43 -9.74 -13.20 5.13
N LYS A 44 -10.19 -13.14 3.87
CA LYS A 44 -9.33 -13.30 2.68
C LYS A 44 -8.54 -12.02 2.36
N TYR A 45 -9.12 -10.85 2.63
CA TYR A 45 -8.49 -9.54 2.41
C TYR A 45 -8.38 -8.75 3.73
N PRO A 46 -7.65 -9.27 4.74
CA PRO A 46 -7.66 -8.77 6.12
C PRO A 46 -6.99 -7.41 6.30
N PHE A 47 -6.25 -6.96 5.28
CA PHE A 47 -5.56 -5.68 5.22
C PHE A 47 -6.46 -4.52 4.76
N MET A 48 -7.69 -4.79 4.33
CA MET A 48 -8.61 -3.73 3.91
C MET A 48 -9.02 -2.84 5.08
N VAL A 49 -9.02 -1.52 4.85
CA VAL A 49 -9.54 -0.55 5.83
C VAL A 49 -10.42 0.50 5.14
N TYR A 50 -11.37 1.01 5.91
CA TYR A 50 -12.22 2.14 5.56
C TYR A 50 -11.73 3.37 6.32
N ILE A 51 -11.71 4.52 5.66
CA ILE A 51 -11.15 5.76 6.19
C ILE A 51 -12.24 6.82 6.14
N GLU A 52 -12.54 7.41 7.31
CA GLU A 52 -13.35 8.61 7.42
C GLU A 52 -12.45 9.78 7.73
N SER A 53 -12.56 10.85 6.95
CA SER A 53 -11.83 12.10 7.16
C SER A 53 -12.80 13.27 7.11
N THR A 54 -12.81 14.10 8.15
CA THR A 54 -13.60 15.34 8.18
C THR A 54 -12.74 16.50 7.73
N ILE A 55 -13.16 17.21 6.67
CA ILE A 55 -12.44 18.36 6.13
C ILE A 55 -13.20 19.63 6.53
N TYR A 56 -12.73 20.31 7.58
CA TYR A 56 -13.41 21.47 8.16
C TYR A 56 -13.58 22.65 7.20
N ALA A 57 -12.63 22.87 6.29
CA ALA A 57 -12.70 23.96 5.31
C ALA A 57 -13.90 23.82 4.35
N GLU A 58 -14.38 22.59 4.14
CA GLU A 58 -15.43 22.26 3.18
C GLU A 58 -16.74 21.82 3.85
N ASN A 59 -16.77 21.71 5.18
CA ASN A 59 -17.87 21.08 5.93
C ASN A 59 -18.24 19.70 5.35
N SER A 60 -17.25 18.96 4.83
CA SER A 60 -17.45 17.72 4.09
C SER A 60 -16.86 16.53 4.85
N LEU A 61 -17.55 15.39 4.77
CA LEU A 61 -17.02 14.09 5.18
C LEU A 61 -16.50 13.38 3.94
N SER A 62 -15.20 13.14 3.90
CA SER A 62 -14.58 12.28 2.90
C SER A 62 -14.58 10.84 3.39
N MET A 63 -15.04 9.94 2.53
CA MET A 63 -15.00 8.50 2.74
C MET A 63 -14.03 7.91 1.73
N CYS A 64 -13.09 7.10 2.20
CA CYS A 64 -12.10 6.45 1.37
C CYS A 64 -11.83 5.02 1.84
N THR A 65 -11.09 4.31 1.02
CA THR A 65 -10.53 2.99 1.31
C THR A 65 -9.01 3.11 1.48
N GLY A 66 -8.41 2.19 2.22
CA GLY A 66 -6.97 2.04 2.31
C GLY A 66 -6.56 0.58 2.47
N SER A 67 -5.26 0.36 2.54
CA SER A 67 -4.70 -0.98 2.75
C SER A 67 -3.59 -0.97 3.80
N LEU A 68 -3.63 -1.93 4.72
CA LEU A 68 -2.57 -2.15 5.69
C LEU A 68 -1.39 -2.85 5.00
N ILE A 69 -0.28 -2.13 4.88
CA ILE A 69 0.99 -2.65 4.35
C ILE A 69 1.92 -3.11 5.49
N LEU A 70 1.67 -2.64 6.71
CA LEU A 70 2.36 -3.03 7.95
C LEU A 70 1.37 -2.90 9.14
N PRO A 71 1.69 -3.45 10.33
CA PRO A 71 0.79 -3.42 11.49
C PRO A 71 0.26 -2.05 11.91
N LEU A 72 1.03 -1.00 11.65
CA LEU A 72 0.69 0.38 12.02
C LEU A 72 0.61 1.32 10.81
N PHE A 73 0.79 0.84 9.59
CA PHE A 73 0.81 1.70 8.40
C PHE A 73 -0.28 1.33 7.41
N VAL A 74 -1.13 2.30 7.13
CA VAL A 74 -2.15 2.26 6.09
C VAL A 74 -1.65 3.08 4.91
N LEU A 75 -1.68 2.49 3.73
CA LEU A 75 -1.44 3.15 2.46
C LEU A 75 -2.77 3.53 1.82
N THR A 76 -2.89 4.78 1.37
CA THR A 76 -4.09 5.34 0.73
C THR A 76 -3.68 6.48 -0.22
N ALA A 77 -4.65 7.15 -0.84
CA ALA A 77 -4.43 8.32 -1.67
C ALA A 77 -4.24 9.58 -0.81
N ALA A 78 -3.48 10.56 -1.30
CA ALA A 78 -3.29 11.83 -0.58
C ALA A 78 -4.56 12.69 -0.58
N HIS A 79 -5.34 12.68 -1.66
CA HIS A 79 -6.60 13.42 -1.73
C HIS A 79 -7.62 12.97 -0.67
N CYS A 80 -7.54 11.73 -0.19
CA CYS A 80 -8.41 11.21 0.86
C CYS A 80 -8.23 11.91 2.21
N ILE A 81 -7.08 12.55 2.43
CA ILE A 81 -6.70 13.16 3.71
C ILE A 81 -6.25 14.62 3.56
N HIS A 82 -6.38 15.18 2.36
CA HIS A 82 -5.90 16.52 2.08
C HIS A 82 -6.70 17.55 2.88
N GLY A 83 -6.00 18.43 3.60
CA GLY A 83 -6.63 19.47 4.42
C GLY A 83 -7.20 18.99 5.76
N ALA A 84 -7.14 17.69 6.07
CA ALA A 84 -7.57 17.15 7.37
C ALA A 84 -6.42 17.13 8.39
N ASP A 85 -6.72 17.39 9.66
CA ASP A 85 -5.79 17.06 10.75
C ASP A 85 -5.90 15.57 11.09
N LYS A 86 -4.85 14.99 11.67
CA LYS A 86 -4.86 13.59 12.14
C LYS A 86 -5.98 13.29 13.14
N TYR A 87 -6.44 14.30 13.90
CA TYR A 87 -7.54 14.14 14.85
C TYR A 87 -8.91 13.98 14.15
N ASP A 88 -8.98 14.36 12.87
CA ASP A 88 -10.20 14.32 12.05
C ASP A 88 -10.29 13.05 11.21
N ILE A 89 -9.32 12.15 11.35
CA ILE A 89 -9.22 10.92 10.59
C ILE A 89 -9.39 9.72 11.50
N VAL A 90 -10.34 8.87 11.13
CA VAL A 90 -10.59 7.59 11.81
C VAL A 90 -10.48 6.46 10.78
N VAL A 91 -9.67 5.47 11.11
CA VAL A 91 -9.50 4.27 10.30
C VAL A 91 -10.29 3.13 10.92
N PHE A 92 -11.14 2.50 10.12
CA PHE A 92 -11.95 1.36 10.52
C PHE A 92 -11.53 0.10 9.77
N ARG A 93 -11.49 -1.03 10.48
CA ARG A 93 -11.30 -2.34 9.85
C ARG A 93 -12.59 -2.96 9.33
N TYR A 94 -13.69 -2.66 10.00
CA TYR A 94 -15.03 -3.08 9.61
C TYR A 94 -15.90 -1.86 9.64
N ILE A 95 -16.84 -1.76 8.70
CA ILE A 95 -17.76 -0.62 8.70
C ILE A 95 -18.88 -0.76 9.73
N ASN A 96 -18.93 -1.91 10.44
CA ASN A 96 -19.57 -1.91 11.74
C ASN A 96 -18.74 -1.01 12.68
N MET A 97 -19.28 0.15 13.04
CA MET A 97 -18.60 1.17 13.85
C MET A 97 -18.42 0.74 15.32
N ARG A 98 -18.12 -0.53 15.57
CA ARG A 98 -17.75 -1.02 16.89
C ARG A 98 -16.42 -0.39 17.27
N ARG A 99 -16.28 0.08 18.51
CA ARG A 99 -15.03 0.70 19.00
C ARG A 99 -13.79 -0.19 18.82
N GLU A 100 -13.95 -1.50 18.71
CA GLU A 100 -12.85 -2.43 18.51
C GLU A 100 -12.27 -2.37 17.09
N SER A 101 -13.08 -1.94 16.11
CA SER A 101 -12.72 -1.82 14.70
C SER A 101 -12.15 -0.46 14.34
N MET A 102 -12.12 0.53 15.24
CA MET A 102 -11.62 1.88 14.96
C MET A 102 -10.19 2.11 15.47
N ARG A 103 -9.41 2.92 14.74
CA ARG A 103 -8.09 3.41 15.15
C ARG A 103 -7.95 4.88 14.77
N TYR A 104 -7.45 5.67 15.72
CA TYR A 104 -7.05 7.05 15.44
C TYR A 104 -5.71 7.09 14.72
N VAL A 105 -5.51 8.16 13.95
CA VAL A 105 -4.27 8.42 13.24
C VAL A 105 -3.30 9.16 14.15
N LYS A 106 -2.09 8.60 14.28
CA LYS A 106 -0.99 9.21 15.04
C LYS A 106 -0.21 10.20 14.18
N ASN A 107 0.02 9.87 12.92
CA ASN A 107 0.74 10.70 11.96
C ASN A 107 0.18 10.48 10.54
N ILE A 108 0.21 11.54 9.73
CA ILE A 108 -0.11 11.55 8.30
C ILE A 108 1.17 11.89 7.56
N TYR A 109 1.46 11.16 6.48
CA TYR A 109 2.60 11.39 5.61
C TYR A 109 2.12 11.41 4.15
N PRO A 110 1.55 12.52 3.67
CA PRO A 110 1.33 12.70 2.24
C PRO A 110 2.69 12.80 1.53
N HIS A 111 2.76 12.39 0.27
CA HIS A 111 3.95 12.62 -0.54
C HIS A 111 4.29 14.11 -0.59
N GLU A 112 5.56 14.47 -0.40
CA GLU A 112 6.02 15.85 -0.23
C GLU A 112 5.75 16.72 -1.46
N SER A 113 5.66 16.08 -2.63
CA SER A 113 5.32 16.71 -3.91
C SER A 113 3.88 16.44 -4.37
N TYR A 114 2.97 16.05 -3.48
CA TYR A 114 1.55 15.94 -3.80
C TYR A 114 0.99 17.31 -4.23
N ASP A 115 0.34 17.34 -5.39
CA ASP A 115 -0.34 18.51 -5.90
C ASP A 115 -1.74 18.10 -6.40
N GLN A 116 -2.76 18.59 -5.68
CA GLN A 116 -4.17 18.29 -5.97
C GLN A 116 -4.62 18.85 -7.33
N TYR A 117 -4.07 19.99 -7.77
CA TYR A 117 -4.49 20.64 -9.00
C TYR A 117 -3.86 19.97 -10.21
N ALA A 118 -2.62 19.51 -10.06
CA ALA A 118 -1.94 18.74 -11.10
C ALA A 118 -2.31 17.25 -11.10
N GLY A 119 -2.92 16.75 -10.02
CA GLY A 119 -3.28 15.34 -9.86
C GLY A 119 -2.06 14.41 -9.82
N ILE A 120 -0.96 14.87 -9.23
CA ILE A 120 0.32 14.13 -9.19
C ILE A 120 0.70 13.73 -7.76
N ASN A 121 1.45 12.63 -7.64
CA ASN A 121 1.94 12.09 -6.37
C ASN A 121 0.85 11.88 -5.32
N ASP A 122 -0.32 11.43 -5.78
CA ASP A 122 -1.51 11.25 -4.95
C ASP A 122 -1.45 9.95 -4.13
N ILE A 123 -0.56 9.96 -3.14
CA ILE A 123 -0.26 8.86 -2.24
C ILE A 123 0.03 9.40 -0.82
N SER A 124 -0.47 8.70 0.19
CA SER A 124 -0.25 9.03 1.59
C SER A 124 -0.12 7.79 2.45
N LEU A 125 0.74 7.88 3.45
CA LEU A 125 0.86 6.89 4.53
C LEU A 125 0.22 7.45 5.80
N LEU A 126 -0.70 6.68 6.39
CA LEU A 126 -1.23 6.95 7.71
C LEU A 126 -0.57 5.99 8.70
N ARG A 127 -0.03 6.55 9.79
CA ARG A 127 0.38 5.75 10.92
C ARG A 127 -0.72 5.75 11.97
N ILE A 128 -1.35 4.60 12.20
CA ILE A 128 -2.37 4.42 13.24
C ILE A 128 -1.73 4.24 14.63
N GLU A 129 -2.46 4.57 15.68
CA GLU A 129 -1.94 4.49 17.06
C GLU A 129 -1.67 3.06 17.53
N TYR A 130 -2.55 2.13 17.19
CA TYR A 130 -2.50 0.73 17.61
C TYR A 130 -2.86 -0.18 16.43
N SER A 131 -2.23 -1.35 16.36
CA SER A 131 -2.56 -2.34 15.35
C SER A 131 -3.96 -2.93 15.57
N PHE A 132 -4.54 -3.45 14.50
CA PHE A 132 -5.74 -4.28 14.58
C PHE A 132 -5.37 -5.69 15.05
N LYS A 133 -6.17 -6.28 15.94
CA LYS A 133 -5.86 -7.60 16.53
C LYS A 133 -6.07 -8.75 15.54
N ASP A 134 -7.06 -8.63 14.66
CA ASP A 134 -7.54 -9.73 13.82
C ASP A 134 -7.05 -9.67 12.37
N VAL A 135 -5.87 -9.07 12.12
CA VAL A 135 -5.25 -9.00 10.79
C VAL A 135 -4.26 -10.15 10.62
N SER A 136 -4.60 -11.14 9.79
CA SER A 136 -3.76 -12.33 9.61
C SER A 136 -2.54 -12.09 8.72
N HIS A 137 -2.60 -11.13 7.79
CA HIS A 137 -1.47 -10.71 6.97
C HIS A 137 -1.68 -9.28 6.43
N TYR A 138 -0.59 -8.68 5.97
CA TYR A 138 -0.55 -7.36 5.33
C TYR A 138 -0.32 -7.52 3.82
N ILE A 139 -0.75 -6.55 3.02
CA ILE A 139 -0.53 -6.63 1.58
C ILE A 139 0.89 -6.18 1.22
N ASN A 140 1.59 -7.03 0.46
CA ASN A 140 2.92 -6.72 -0.07
C ASN A 140 2.81 -5.93 -1.38
N LEU A 141 3.75 -5.01 -1.59
CA LEU A 141 3.85 -4.19 -2.79
C LEU A 141 4.57 -4.97 -3.89
N SER A 142 4.09 -4.86 -5.13
CA SER A 142 4.75 -5.47 -6.28
C SER A 142 4.37 -4.76 -7.58
N GLY A 143 4.51 -5.44 -8.70
CA GLY A 143 4.32 -4.92 -10.04
C GLY A 143 5.61 -4.39 -10.63
N HIS A 144 5.73 -4.45 -11.95
CA HIS A 144 6.77 -3.82 -12.76
C HIS A 144 6.20 -3.47 -14.16
N PRO A 145 6.59 -2.34 -14.77
CA PRO A 145 6.18 -1.98 -16.14
C PRO A 145 6.30 -3.11 -17.17
N ASN A 146 7.38 -3.89 -17.11
CA ASN A 146 7.64 -5.03 -17.99
C ASN A 146 6.53 -6.11 -18.00
N GLU A 147 5.75 -6.25 -16.93
CA GLU A 147 4.63 -7.21 -16.86
C GLU A 147 3.47 -6.83 -17.81
N PHE A 148 3.49 -5.59 -18.33
CA PHE A 148 2.54 -5.05 -19.29
C PHE A 148 3.15 -4.87 -20.70
N SER A 149 4.35 -5.41 -20.94
CA SER A 149 5.02 -5.31 -22.23
C SER A 149 4.17 -5.91 -23.36
N ASN A 150 4.41 -5.47 -24.59
CA ASN A 150 3.71 -5.98 -25.78
C ASN A 150 2.17 -5.84 -25.74
N GLY A 151 1.66 -4.87 -24.98
CA GLY A 151 0.23 -4.62 -24.85
C GLY A 151 -0.49 -5.60 -23.92
N THR A 152 0.24 -6.38 -23.13
CA THR A 152 -0.34 -7.30 -22.15
C THR A 152 -1.16 -6.52 -21.12
N SER A 153 -2.37 -7.02 -20.85
CA SER A 153 -3.21 -6.55 -19.75
C SER A 153 -3.28 -7.62 -18.67
N LEU A 154 -3.23 -7.20 -17.40
CA LEU A 154 -3.34 -8.10 -16.26
C LEU A 154 -4.76 -8.11 -15.73
N ASN A 155 -5.22 -9.28 -15.28
CA ASN A 155 -6.48 -9.39 -14.55
C ASN A 155 -6.20 -9.08 -13.08
N CYS A 156 -6.78 -7.98 -12.59
CA CYS A 156 -6.58 -7.50 -11.23
C CYS A 156 -7.92 -7.33 -10.53
N ILE A 157 -7.88 -7.26 -9.21
CA ILE A 157 -9.04 -7.07 -8.36
C ILE A 157 -9.03 -5.62 -7.88
N ALA A 158 -10.09 -4.89 -8.18
CA ALA A 158 -10.44 -3.67 -7.46
C ALA A 158 -11.33 -4.04 -6.28
N ILE A 159 -11.03 -3.52 -5.11
CA ILE A 159 -11.69 -3.87 -3.85
C ILE A 159 -11.80 -2.63 -2.97
N GLY A 160 -12.95 -2.46 -2.31
CA GLY A 160 -13.16 -1.29 -1.47
C GLY A 160 -14.51 -1.25 -0.80
N TYR A 161 -14.77 -0.10 -0.17
CA TYR A 161 -15.88 0.16 0.74
C TYR A 161 -16.82 1.26 0.24
N GLY A 162 -16.68 1.66 -1.03
CA GLY A 162 -17.39 2.77 -1.62
C GLY A 162 -18.88 2.55 -1.87
N GLN A 163 -19.45 3.56 -2.52
CA GLN A 163 -20.85 3.62 -2.94
C GLN A 163 -21.17 2.57 -4.01
N THR A 164 -22.43 2.59 -4.44
CA THR A 164 -23.06 1.58 -5.29
C THR A 164 -23.91 2.29 -6.34
N ASP A 165 -24.21 1.61 -7.44
CA ASP A 165 -25.00 2.14 -8.57
C ASP A 165 -26.44 2.53 -8.18
N LYS A 166 -26.88 2.16 -6.97
CA LYS A 166 -28.16 2.55 -6.36
C LYS A 166 -27.94 3.22 -5.00
N SER A 167 -27.10 4.27 -4.99
CA SER A 167 -26.97 5.41 -4.04
C SER A 167 -26.93 5.17 -2.52
N THR A 168 -27.12 3.95 -2.02
CA THR A 168 -27.14 3.66 -0.59
C THR A 168 -26.49 2.29 -0.35
N ASN A 169 -25.22 2.28 0.04
CA ASN A 169 -24.64 1.15 0.76
C ASN A 169 -25.07 1.26 2.24
N SER A 170 -26.38 1.13 2.51
CA SER A 170 -26.93 1.30 3.87
C SER A 170 -26.36 0.30 4.86
N GLU A 171 -25.87 -0.84 4.36
CA GLU A 171 -25.29 -1.92 5.15
C GLU A 171 -23.75 -1.85 5.22
N ARG A 172 -23.14 -0.92 4.47
CA ARG A 172 -21.70 -0.61 4.47
C ARG A 172 -20.83 -1.87 4.37
N PHE A 173 -21.14 -2.74 3.41
CA PHE A 173 -20.30 -3.91 3.10
C PHE A 173 -19.24 -3.55 2.06
N GLY A 174 -18.12 -4.29 2.08
CA GLY A 174 -17.06 -4.12 1.10
C GLY A 174 -17.24 -5.04 -0.12
N TYR A 175 -16.90 -4.53 -1.30
CA TYR A 175 -17.08 -5.23 -2.58
C TYR A 175 -15.79 -5.32 -3.38
N MET A 176 -15.76 -6.27 -4.31
CA MET A 176 -14.67 -6.50 -5.24
C MET A 176 -15.18 -6.78 -6.66
N THR A 177 -14.42 -6.35 -7.67
CA THR A 177 -14.62 -6.74 -9.07
C THR A 177 -13.30 -7.02 -9.76
N ASN A 178 -13.35 -7.76 -10.86
CA ASN A 178 -12.18 -7.99 -11.71
C ASN A 178 -12.10 -6.93 -12.80
N LEU A 179 -10.91 -6.36 -12.97
CA LEU A 179 -10.59 -5.39 -14.01
C LEU A 179 -9.45 -5.92 -14.88
N SER A 180 -9.54 -5.67 -16.18
CA SER A 180 -8.41 -5.83 -17.09
C SER A 180 -7.59 -4.55 -17.06
N ILE A 181 -6.40 -4.61 -16.46
CA ILE A 181 -5.53 -3.46 -16.22
C ILE A 181 -4.41 -3.44 -17.25
N SER A 182 -4.14 -2.25 -17.75
CA SER A 182 -3.07 -1.95 -18.69
C SER A 182 -2.24 -0.78 -18.21
N TYR A 183 -0.98 -0.76 -18.62
CA TYR A 183 -0.02 0.27 -18.26
C TYR A 183 0.45 1.02 -19.51
N GLY A 184 0.76 2.30 -19.34
CA GLY A 184 1.38 3.13 -20.36
C GLY A 184 0.43 4.15 -20.98
N HIS A 185 1.02 5.23 -21.46
CA HIS A 185 0.30 6.43 -21.89
C HIS A 185 -0.83 6.15 -22.91
N LYS A 186 -0.68 5.21 -23.83
CA LYS A 186 -1.74 4.97 -24.82
C LYS A 186 -2.96 4.22 -24.28
N ASN A 187 -2.81 3.59 -23.11
CA ASN A 187 -3.84 2.75 -22.49
C ASN A 187 -4.71 3.53 -21.49
N CYS A 188 -4.21 4.66 -21.00
CA CYS A 188 -4.90 5.57 -20.09
C CYS A 188 -5.44 6.78 -20.87
N LEU A 189 -6.76 6.89 -20.98
CA LEU A 189 -7.44 7.96 -21.74
C LEU A 189 -7.38 9.31 -21.03
N PHE A 190 -7.10 9.32 -19.72
CA PHE A 190 -7.02 10.53 -18.89
C PHE A 190 -5.83 11.45 -19.20
N HIS A 191 -4.87 11.04 -20.05
CA HIS A 191 -3.81 11.96 -20.51
C HIS A 191 -4.32 13.15 -21.33
N ILE A 192 -5.60 13.14 -21.71
CA ILE A 192 -6.22 14.29 -22.35
C ILE A 192 -6.38 15.47 -21.36
N VAL A 193 -6.27 15.26 -20.04
CA VAL A 193 -6.53 16.28 -19.01
C VAL A 193 -5.31 16.67 -18.15
N THR A 194 -4.28 15.82 -18.05
CA THR A 194 -3.08 16.13 -17.24
C THR A 194 -1.97 16.75 -18.09
N THR A 195 -1.40 17.84 -17.62
CA THR A 195 -0.45 18.69 -18.38
C THR A 195 0.98 18.15 -18.45
N THR A 196 1.28 16.98 -17.85
CA THR A 196 2.65 16.44 -17.82
C THR A 196 2.72 14.98 -18.27
N GLU A 197 3.60 14.72 -19.24
CA GLU A 197 3.89 13.37 -19.75
C GLU A 197 4.48 12.45 -18.67
N PHE A 198 5.04 13.02 -17.59
CA PHE A 198 5.63 12.29 -16.48
C PHE A 198 4.58 11.58 -15.61
N SER A 199 3.44 12.22 -15.31
CA SER A 199 2.36 11.59 -14.53
C SER A 199 1.76 10.38 -15.26
N SER A 200 1.78 10.41 -16.60
CA SER A 200 1.27 9.32 -17.43
C SER A 200 1.96 7.98 -17.22
N LYS A 201 3.26 8.03 -16.92
CA LYS A 201 4.10 6.85 -16.72
C LYS A 201 3.93 6.24 -15.34
N MET A 202 3.19 6.88 -14.46
CA MET A 202 2.98 6.43 -13.08
C MET A 202 1.57 5.93 -12.82
N ILE A 203 0.77 5.73 -13.88
CA ILE A 203 -0.65 5.35 -13.76
C ILE A 203 -0.90 4.00 -14.43
N LEU A 204 -1.71 3.18 -13.77
CA LEU A 204 -2.36 2.00 -14.32
C LEU A 204 -3.82 2.34 -14.64
N CYS A 205 -4.33 1.84 -15.77
CA CYS A 205 -5.74 2.05 -16.12
C CYS A 205 -6.45 0.77 -16.46
N SER A 206 -7.70 0.66 -16.03
CA SER A 206 -8.59 -0.40 -16.52
C SER A 206 -8.95 -0.19 -17.98
N LYS A 207 -9.28 -1.26 -18.70
CA LYS A 207 -9.97 -1.10 -19.98
C LYS A 207 -11.36 -0.48 -19.75
N PRO A 208 -11.85 0.37 -20.67
CA PRO A 208 -13.19 0.94 -20.56
C PRO A 208 -14.24 -0.14 -20.39
N ASN A 209 -15.03 -0.05 -19.33
CA ASN A 209 -15.97 -1.11 -18.97
C ASN A 209 -17.07 -0.58 -18.03
N ILE A 210 -18.03 -1.43 -17.68
CA ILE A 210 -19.14 -1.05 -16.78
C ILE A 210 -18.80 -1.27 -15.29
N ARG A 211 -17.83 -2.14 -15.00
CA ARG A 211 -17.32 -2.45 -13.66
C ARG A 211 -16.20 -1.48 -13.25
N ASN A 212 -16.46 -0.63 -12.28
CA ASN A 212 -15.44 0.29 -11.78
C ASN A 212 -15.60 0.55 -10.29
N PRO A 213 -14.51 1.00 -9.62
CA PRO A 213 -14.61 1.65 -8.32
C PRO A 213 -15.66 2.77 -8.33
N CYS A 214 -16.12 3.11 -7.14
CA CYS A 214 -17.12 4.14 -6.89
C CYS A 214 -16.60 5.20 -5.92
N PRO A 215 -17.29 6.35 -5.78
CA PRO A 215 -17.02 7.29 -4.69
C PRO A 215 -16.95 6.53 -3.35
N GLY A 216 -15.84 6.69 -2.61
CA GLY A 216 -15.56 5.91 -1.39
C GLY A 216 -14.55 4.76 -1.55
N ASP A 217 -14.32 4.28 -2.77
CA ASP A 217 -13.25 3.30 -3.06
C ASP A 217 -11.88 3.96 -3.28
N SER A 218 -11.84 5.29 -3.40
CA SER A 218 -10.60 6.08 -3.50
C SER A 218 -9.58 5.69 -2.44
N GLY A 219 -8.31 5.61 -2.83
CA GLY A 219 -7.23 5.13 -1.96
C GLY A 219 -7.17 3.62 -1.76
N GLY A 220 -8.17 2.87 -2.23
CA GLY A 220 -8.23 1.42 -2.13
C GLY A 220 -7.21 0.69 -3.00
N PRO A 221 -6.84 -0.56 -2.64
CA PRO A 221 -5.82 -1.30 -3.35
C PRO A 221 -6.33 -1.90 -4.66
N LEU A 222 -5.50 -1.83 -5.70
CA LEU A 222 -5.59 -2.66 -6.89
C LEU A 222 -4.67 -3.86 -6.74
N ILE A 223 -5.26 -5.06 -6.70
CA ILE A 223 -4.54 -6.30 -6.39
C ILE A 223 -4.33 -7.10 -7.68
N CYS A 224 -3.08 -7.28 -8.10
CA CYS A 224 -2.71 -8.15 -9.22
C CYS A 224 -1.80 -9.26 -8.70
N ASN A 225 -2.05 -10.50 -9.10
CA ASN A 225 -1.24 -11.66 -8.66
C ASN A 225 -1.09 -11.79 -7.13
N GLY A 226 -2.05 -11.29 -6.36
CA GLY A 226 -2.02 -11.29 -4.89
C GLY A 226 -1.24 -10.14 -4.24
N TYR A 227 -0.68 -9.22 -5.01
CA TYR A 227 0.09 -8.08 -4.52
C TYR A 227 -0.57 -6.74 -4.83
N LEU A 228 -0.22 -5.71 -4.05
CA LEU A 228 -0.62 -4.34 -4.30
C LEU A 228 0.15 -3.80 -5.51
N TYR A 229 -0.56 -3.49 -6.59
CA TYR A 229 0.00 -2.88 -7.79
C TYR A 229 -0.40 -1.41 -7.92
N GLY A 230 -1.56 -1.02 -7.39
CA GLY A 230 -2.02 0.35 -7.55
C GLY A 230 -2.89 0.85 -6.41
N ILE A 231 -3.04 2.17 -6.35
CA ILE A 231 -3.91 2.88 -5.39
C ILE A 231 -5.00 3.58 -6.20
N ALA A 232 -6.27 3.30 -5.89
CA ALA A 232 -7.42 3.87 -6.60
C ALA A 232 -7.38 5.40 -6.54
N ASN A 233 -7.45 6.04 -7.70
CA ASN A 233 -7.15 7.47 -7.83
C ASN A 233 -8.33 8.25 -8.44
N PHE A 234 -8.69 7.92 -9.68
CA PHE A 234 -9.73 8.64 -10.42
C PHE A 234 -10.54 7.71 -11.30
N ILE A 235 -11.67 8.22 -11.80
CA ILE A 235 -12.50 7.59 -12.82
C ILE A 235 -12.65 8.58 -13.97
N TYR A 236 -12.58 8.07 -15.19
CA TYR A 236 -12.77 8.86 -16.41
C TYR A 236 -13.70 8.13 -17.36
N ASN A 237 -14.65 8.85 -17.96
CA ASN A 237 -15.52 8.31 -18.99
C ASN A 237 -14.97 8.69 -20.37
N ALA A 238 -14.70 7.66 -21.19
CA ALA A 238 -14.13 7.85 -22.52
C ALA A 238 -15.03 8.65 -23.47
N ASN A 239 -16.35 8.60 -23.27
CA ASN A 239 -17.34 9.16 -24.20
C ASN A 239 -17.98 10.44 -23.68
N ASN A 240 -18.14 10.58 -22.36
CA ASN A 240 -18.70 11.77 -21.72
C ASN A 240 -18.01 12.06 -20.38
N PRO A 241 -16.96 12.90 -20.35
CA PRO A 241 -16.18 13.18 -19.15
C PRO A 241 -16.98 13.66 -17.94
N GLU A 242 -18.18 14.23 -18.15
CA GLU A 242 -19.07 14.68 -17.06
C GLU A 242 -19.87 13.53 -16.41
N ASP A 243 -19.97 12.37 -17.06
CA ASP A 243 -20.70 11.21 -16.57
C ASP A 243 -19.76 10.15 -15.98
N THR A 244 -19.33 10.38 -14.75
CA THR A 244 -18.52 9.43 -13.96
C THR A 244 -19.37 8.63 -12.98
N LYS A 245 -20.68 8.53 -13.20
CA LYS A 245 -21.58 7.80 -12.30
C LYS A 245 -21.27 6.30 -12.34
N CYS A 246 -21.21 5.66 -11.17
CA CYS A 246 -21.00 4.22 -11.12
C CYS A 246 -22.01 3.44 -11.97
N GLY A 247 -21.49 2.44 -12.70
CA GLY A 247 -22.27 1.62 -13.62
C GLY A 247 -22.58 2.27 -14.96
N THR A 248 -22.10 3.50 -15.21
CA THR A 248 -22.09 4.06 -16.57
C THR A 248 -21.14 3.23 -17.46
N PRO A 249 -21.52 2.90 -18.71
CA PRO A 249 -20.63 2.26 -19.66
C PRO A 249 -19.40 3.12 -20.01
N HIS A 250 -18.34 2.48 -20.50
CA HIS A 250 -17.11 3.15 -20.98
C HIS A 250 -16.31 3.92 -19.92
N LEU A 251 -16.54 3.61 -18.65
CA LEU A 251 -15.72 4.11 -17.56
C LEU A 251 -14.38 3.37 -17.51
N GLN A 252 -13.32 4.15 -17.34
CA GLN A 252 -11.98 3.71 -17.05
C GLN A 252 -11.59 4.21 -15.67
N SER A 253 -11.03 3.32 -14.85
CA SER A 253 -10.49 3.65 -13.54
C SER A 253 -8.98 3.76 -13.62
N GLY A 254 -8.45 4.83 -13.03
CA GLY A 254 -7.03 5.13 -12.93
C GLY A 254 -6.52 4.83 -11.53
N TYR A 255 -5.31 4.28 -11.47
CA TYR A 255 -4.63 3.92 -10.24
C TYR A 255 -3.20 4.44 -10.26
N LEU A 256 -2.74 5.02 -9.16
CA LEU A 256 -1.32 5.34 -8.99
C LEU A 256 -0.54 4.04 -8.90
N PHE A 257 0.47 3.85 -9.76
CA PHE A 257 1.28 2.64 -9.83
C PHE A 257 2.32 2.65 -8.72
N VAL A 258 2.14 1.77 -7.71
CA VAL A 258 2.99 1.75 -6.51
C VAL A 258 4.46 1.45 -6.81
N TYR A 259 4.77 0.86 -7.98
CA TYR A 259 6.14 0.63 -8.46
C TYR A 259 7.04 1.84 -8.28
N PHE A 260 6.57 3.00 -8.71
CA PHE A 260 7.37 4.23 -8.74
C PHE A 260 7.49 4.91 -7.37
N TYR A 261 6.77 4.43 -6.36
CA TYR A 261 6.72 5.03 -5.02
C TYR A 261 7.30 4.11 -3.94
N ARG A 262 7.85 2.94 -4.30
CA ARG A 262 8.38 1.99 -3.31
C ARG A 262 9.48 2.58 -2.44
N ASP A 263 10.40 3.34 -3.03
CA ASP A 263 11.49 3.99 -2.28
C ASP A 263 10.94 5.05 -1.32
N TRP A 264 9.96 5.84 -1.77
CA TRP A 264 9.29 6.83 -0.93
C TRP A 264 8.58 6.17 0.26
N ILE A 265 7.84 5.08 0.02
CA ILE A 265 7.14 4.32 1.06
C ILE A 265 8.14 3.78 2.09
N SER A 266 9.20 3.11 1.63
CA SER A 266 10.24 2.54 2.49
C SER A 266 10.95 3.62 3.31
N ASN A 267 11.38 4.72 2.69
CA ASN A 267 12.06 5.82 3.37
C ASN A 267 11.15 6.50 4.41
N THR A 268 9.89 6.72 4.07
CA THR A 268 8.91 7.32 4.99
C THR A 268 8.72 6.42 6.23
N ILE A 269 8.59 5.11 6.04
CA ILE A 269 8.45 4.15 7.14
C ILE A 269 9.73 4.12 8.00
N LEU A 270 10.92 4.03 7.39
CA LEU A 270 12.19 3.95 8.12
C LEU A 270 12.48 5.20 8.94
N ASN A 271 12.26 6.38 8.36
CA ASN A 271 12.56 7.65 9.01
C ASN A 271 11.60 7.97 10.17
N THR A 272 10.37 7.43 10.11
CA THR A 272 9.31 7.76 11.07
C THR A 272 8.99 6.63 12.05
N GLY A 273 9.36 5.39 11.72
CA GLY A 273 9.06 4.14 12.41
C GLY A 273 9.87 3.86 13.68
N ASN A 274 10.21 4.88 14.47
CA ASN A 274 11.00 4.80 15.73
C ASN A 274 12.50 4.49 15.63
N LEU A 275 13.07 3.96 14.54
CA LEU A 275 14.51 3.61 14.54
C LEU A 275 15.43 4.82 14.72
N ILE A 276 15.18 5.91 13.96
CA ILE A 276 15.98 7.14 14.08
C ILE A 276 15.65 7.88 15.37
N LYS A 277 14.38 8.00 15.75
CA LYS A 277 13.96 8.68 16.99
C LYS A 277 14.39 7.96 18.27
N GLN A 278 14.46 6.62 18.27
CA GLN A 278 15.01 5.85 19.39
C GLN A 278 16.53 6.02 19.45
N TYR A 279 17.23 6.03 18.31
CA TYR A 279 18.66 6.32 18.26
C TYR A 279 18.98 7.71 18.83
N ASP A 280 18.29 8.76 18.38
CA ASP A 280 18.49 10.13 18.86
C ASP A 280 18.13 10.28 20.34
N LYS A 281 17.07 9.61 20.80
CA LYS A 281 16.67 9.62 22.22
C LYS A 281 17.66 8.85 23.10
N LEU A 282 18.22 7.73 22.61
CA LEU A 282 19.26 6.97 23.30
C LEU A 282 20.61 7.70 23.33
N PHE A 283 20.96 8.40 22.25
CA PHE A 283 22.14 9.26 22.17
C PHE A 283 22.07 10.38 23.22
N ASN A 284 20.94 11.08 23.30
CA ASN A 284 20.71 12.14 24.30
C ASN A 284 20.68 11.61 25.74
N ILE A 285 20.11 10.42 25.98
CA ILE A 285 20.16 9.77 27.32
C ILE A 285 21.60 9.44 27.72
N SER A 286 22.46 9.06 26.76
CA SER A 286 23.88 8.77 27.04
C SER A 286 24.66 10.02 27.46
N GLU A 287 24.42 11.17 26.84
CA GLU A 287 25.03 12.45 27.25
C GLU A 287 24.53 12.90 28.64
N MET A 288 23.25 12.68 28.95
CA MET A 288 22.69 13.03 30.25
C MET A 288 23.25 12.16 31.39
N LEU A 289 23.60 10.90 31.14
CA LEU A 289 24.14 10.00 32.16
C LEU A 289 25.63 10.20 32.42
N ASP A 290 26.41 10.60 31.42
CA ASP A 290 27.81 11.02 31.60
C ASP A 290 27.92 12.27 32.53
N SER A 291 26.82 13.01 32.75
CA SER A 291 26.76 14.18 33.65
C SER A 291 26.35 13.89 35.10
N ASN A 292 25.86 12.69 35.41
CA ASN A 292 25.28 12.34 36.72
C ASN A 292 26.25 11.49 37.56
N LYS A 293 26.89 12.09 38.58
CA LYS A 293 27.95 11.48 39.42
C LYS A 293 27.49 10.39 40.42
N ASN A 294 26.22 9.97 40.43
CA ASN A 294 25.65 9.10 41.47
C ASN A 294 25.06 7.79 40.92
N VAL A 295 25.65 7.21 39.87
CA VAL A 295 25.24 5.91 39.31
C VAL A 295 26.08 4.79 39.95
N SER A 296 25.45 3.71 40.40
CA SER A 296 26.17 2.59 41.04
C SER A 296 27.13 1.90 40.05
N ASP A 297 28.22 1.30 40.54
CA ASP A 297 29.25 0.67 39.69
C ASP A 297 28.68 -0.42 38.76
N SER A 298 27.67 -1.16 39.22
CA SER A 298 26.98 -2.18 38.42
C SER A 298 26.16 -1.59 37.27
N GLN A 299 25.46 -0.47 37.51
CA GLN A 299 24.73 0.25 36.47
C GLN A 299 25.69 0.94 35.49
N THR A 300 26.84 1.41 35.97
CA THR A 300 27.91 2.00 35.15
C THR A 300 28.50 0.96 34.20
N ILE A 301 28.73 -0.28 34.66
CA ILE A 301 29.24 -1.38 33.81
C ILE A 301 28.21 -1.77 32.74
N GLN A 302 26.93 -1.93 33.11
CA GLN A 302 25.87 -2.19 32.13
C GLN A 302 25.73 -1.05 31.11
N PHE A 303 25.94 0.20 31.53
CA PHE A 303 25.93 1.36 30.64
C PHE A 303 27.12 1.39 29.67
N ILE A 304 28.32 1.06 30.15
CA ILE A 304 29.52 0.94 29.32
C ILE A 304 29.33 -0.16 28.27
N GLU A 305 28.75 -1.30 28.67
CA GLU A 305 28.46 -2.41 27.76
C GLU A 305 27.40 -2.03 26.71
N LEU A 306 26.35 -1.32 27.12
CA LEU A 306 25.35 -0.78 26.17
C LEU A 306 25.97 0.25 25.21
N LYS A 307 26.81 1.16 25.70
CA LYS A 307 27.51 2.18 24.90
C LYS A 307 28.45 1.54 23.89
N PHE A 308 29.14 0.47 24.29
CA PHE A 308 29.99 -0.33 23.41
C PHE A 308 29.17 -1.03 22.32
N ASN A 309 28.06 -1.68 22.69
CA ASN A 309 27.18 -2.36 21.75
C ASN A 309 26.49 -1.39 20.77
N LEU A 310 26.07 -0.20 21.24
CA LEU A 310 25.50 0.84 20.38
C LEU A 310 26.54 1.41 19.41
N LYS A 311 27.78 1.58 19.84
CA LYS A 311 28.87 2.03 18.98
C LYS A 311 29.22 0.97 17.92
N GLN A 312 29.20 -0.30 18.29
CA GLN A 312 29.35 -1.43 17.36
C GLN A 312 28.23 -1.43 16.31
N VAL A 313 26.97 -1.28 16.73
CA VAL A 313 25.82 -1.22 15.80
C VAL A 313 25.90 0.02 14.89
N SER A 314 26.31 1.17 15.40
CA SER A 314 26.49 2.39 14.58
C SER A 314 27.63 2.25 13.56
N SER A 315 28.75 1.63 13.96
CA SER A 315 29.85 1.28 13.04
C SER A 315 29.35 0.33 11.96
N LEU A 316 28.64 -0.74 12.36
CA LEU A 316 28.10 -1.73 11.44
C LEU A 316 27.10 -1.13 10.45
N ILE A 317 26.22 -0.22 10.90
CA ILE A 317 25.30 0.51 10.02
C ILE A 317 26.07 1.41 9.04
N THR A 318 27.14 2.04 9.48
CA THR A 318 27.96 2.92 8.64
C THR A 318 28.76 2.12 7.61
N GLU A 319 29.33 0.99 8.03
CA GLU A 319 30.03 0.02 7.17
C GLU A 319 29.05 -0.57 6.14
N LEU A 320 27.86 -1.01 6.55
CA LEU A 320 26.82 -1.50 5.63
C LEU A 320 26.35 -0.42 4.64
N LYS A 321 26.28 0.85 5.07
CA LYS A 321 25.97 1.97 4.16
C LYS A 321 27.08 2.21 3.15
N ASP A 322 28.33 2.18 3.59
CA ASP A 322 29.50 2.37 2.72
C ASP A 322 29.67 1.19 1.75
N GLU A 323 29.48 -0.05 2.23
CA GLU A 323 29.45 -1.25 1.39
C GLU A 323 28.32 -1.19 0.37
N ASN A 324 27.09 -0.86 0.78
CA ASN A 324 25.97 -0.71 -0.16
C ASN A 324 26.20 0.41 -1.17
N SER A 325 26.83 1.52 -0.78
CA SER A 325 27.19 2.60 -1.70
C SER A 325 28.26 2.17 -2.70
N LYS A 326 29.30 1.45 -2.25
CA LYS A 326 30.33 0.87 -3.13
C LYS A 326 29.74 -0.16 -4.08
N LEU A 327 28.85 -1.04 -3.59
CA LEU A 327 28.11 -2.00 -4.41
C LEU A 327 27.24 -1.29 -5.45
N GLY A 328 26.52 -0.23 -5.07
CA GLY A 328 25.75 0.60 -6.01
C GLY A 328 26.62 1.24 -7.10
N ASN A 329 27.80 1.77 -6.74
CA ASN A 329 28.75 2.33 -7.70
C ASN A 329 29.36 1.26 -8.62
N ILE A 330 29.66 0.06 -8.09
CA ILE A 330 30.12 -1.08 -8.89
C ILE A 330 29.01 -1.54 -9.84
N LEU A 331 27.75 -1.57 -9.38
CA LEU A 331 26.60 -1.93 -10.19
C LEU A 331 26.40 -0.94 -11.34
N GLU A 332 26.47 0.36 -11.08
CA GLU A 332 26.39 1.40 -12.12
C GLU A 332 27.57 1.37 -13.09
N MET A 333 28.79 1.11 -12.60
CA MET A 333 29.95 0.88 -13.46
C MET A 333 29.78 -0.36 -14.35
N LEU A 334 29.25 -1.45 -13.81
CA LEU A 334 29.00 -2.68 -14.57
C LEU A 334 27.88 -2.47 -15.60
N LYS A 335 26.79 -1.78 -15.24
CA LYS A 335 25.74 -1.36 -16.19
C LYS A 335 26.33 -0.53 -17.33
N GLY A 336 27.16 0.46 -17.02
CA GLY A 336 27.84 1.30 -18.01
C GLY A 336 28.76 0.50 -18.94
N LYS A 337 29.53 -0.46 -18.41
CA LYS A 337 30.37 -1.36 -19.22
C LYS A 337 29.53 -2.28 -20.11
N ILE A 338 28.44 -2.82 -19.61
CA ILE A 338 27.54 -3.68 -20.40
C ILE A 338 26.89 -2.88 -21.54
N ILE A 339 26.43 -1.66 -21.28
CA ILE A 339 25.89 -0.76 -22.32
C ILE A 339 26.96 -0.45 -23.38
N THR A 340 28.19 -0.16 -22.95
CA THR A 340 29.30 0.12 -23.86
C THR A 340 29.66 -1.10 -24.71
N MET A 341 29.65 -2.30 -24.12
CA MET A 341 29.89 -3.55 -24.82
C MET A 341 28.79 -3.82 -25.85
N ALA A 342 27.52 -3.64 -25.49
CA ALA A 342 26.39 -3.77 -26.40
C ALA A 342 26.50 -2.80 -27.60
N CYS A 343 26.88 -1.54 -27.34
CA CYS A 343 27.05 -0.54 -28.41
C CYS A 343 28.28 -0.79 -29.31
N SER A 344 29.26 -1.58 -28.86
CA SER A 344 30.51 -1.85 -29.59
C SER A 344 30.52 -3.14 -30.42
N THR A 345 29.54 -4.02 -30.22
CA THR A 345 29.46 -5.32 -30.91
C THR A 345 28.54 -5.27 -32.13
N SER A 346 29.10 -5.39 -33.34
CA SER A 346 28.37 -5.35 -34.62
C SER A 346 27.89 -6.73 -35.12
N SER A 347 27.79 -7.75 -34.25
CA SER A 347 27.35 -9.10 -34.64
C SER A 347 26.16 -9.59 -33.82
N ASN A 348 25.12 -10.06 -34.51
CA ASN A 348 23.79 -10.40 -33.94
C ASN A 348 23.82 -11.42 -32.78
N GLN A 349 24.76 -12.37 -32.75
CA GLN A 349 24.85 -13.38 -31.69
C GLN A 349 25.38 -12.83 -30.35
N SER A 350 26.18 -11.77 -30.37
CA SER A 350 26.75 -11.16 -29.16
C SER A 350 25.68 -10.39 -28.37
N TYR A 351 24.73 -9.80 -29.08
CA TYR A 351 23.63 -9.00 -28.51
C TYR A 351 22.65 -9.86 -27.73
N GLU A 352 22.33 -11.06 -28.22
CA GLU A 352 21.43 -12.00 -27.54
C GLU A 352 21.99 -12.46 -26.20
N VAL A 353 23.30 -12.80 -26.15
CA VAL A 353 23.96 -13.25 -24.92
C VAL A 353 24.04 -12.14 -23.89
N VAL A 354 24.39 -10.91 -24.31
CA VAL A 354 24.42 -9.74 -23.41
C VAL A 354 23.02 -9.39 -22.89
N SER A 355 21.99 -9.50 -23.73
CA SER A 355 20.59 -9.28 -23.35
C SER A 355 20.07 -10.35 -22.38
N LEU A 356 20.46 -11.62 -22.56
CA LEU A 356 20.12 -12.72 -21.66
C LEU A 356 20.79 -12.56 -20.29
N VAL A 357 22.07 -12.19 -20.25
CA VAL A 357 22.80 -11.95 -18.99
C VAL A 357 22.19 -10.76 -18.24
N LEU A 358 21.83 -9.67 -18.93
CA LEU A 358 21.10 -8.56 -18.32
C LEU A 358 19.77 -9.04 -17.73
N HIS A 359 18.99 -9.81 -18.49
CA HIS A 359 17.69 -10.31 -18.05
C HIS A 359 17.80 -11.23 -16.82
N GLU A 360 18.76 -12.16 -16.79
CA GLU A 360 18.97 -13.05 -15.64
C GLU A 360 19.50 -12.30 -14.41
N THR A 361 20.38 -11.32 -14.58
CA THR A 361 20.95 -10.56 -13.47
C THR A 361 19.88 -9.71 -12.77
N PHE A 362 18.98 -9.08 -13.53
CA PHE A 362 17.86 -8.32 -12.98
C PHE A 362 16.78 -9.19 -12.32
N GLU A 363 16.54 -10.41 -12.80
CA GLU A 363 15.63 -11.37 -12.11
C GLU A 363 16.26 -11.94 -10.83
N ARG A 364 17.60 -12.01 -10.72
CA ARG A 364 18.28 -12.48 -9.50
C ARG A 364 18.27 -11.45 -8.38
N ASP A 365 18.41 -10.17 -8.69
CA ASP A 365 18.22 -9.06 -7.73
C ASP A 365 16.78 -9.03 -7.18
N ARG A 366 15.79 -9.39 -8.02
CA ARG A 366 14.38 -9.57 -7.63
C ARG A 366 14.17 -10.74 -6.67
N CYS A 367 14.93 -11.84 -6.79
CA CYS A 367 14.86 -12.95 -5.83
C CYS A 367 15.55 -12.63 -4.50
N TRP A 368 16.66 -11.89 -4.52
CA TRP A 368 17.43 -11.56 -3.31
C TRP A 368 16.71 -10.55 -2.40
N THR A 369 16.04 -9.55 -2.97
CA THR A 369 15.19 -8.61 -2.23
C THR A 369 13.96 -9.27 -1.58
N ASN A 370 13.49 -10.40 -2.12
CA ASN A 370 12.39 -11.18 -1.54
C ASN A 370 12.82 -12.16 -0.43
N MET A 371 14.11 -12.37 -0.19
CA MET A 371 14.62 -13.26 0.86
C MET A 371 14.99 -12.53 2.17
N ILE A 372 15.08 -11.19 2.15
CA ILE A 372 15.50 -10.36 3.30
C ILE A 372 14.32 -9.54 3.88
N ALA A 373 13.17 -9.54 3.22
CA ALA A 373 11.88 -9.09 3.77
C ALA A 373 11.15 -10.27 4.42
#